data_AF-A0A1V4RJW9-F1
#
_entry.id   AF-A0A1V4RJW9-F1
#
_cell.length_a   1.000
_cell.length_b   1.000
_cell.length_c   1.000
_cell.angle_alpha   90.00
_cell.angle_beta   90.00
_cell.angle_gamma   90.00
#
_symmetry.space_group_name_H-M   'P 1'
#
loop_
_entity.id
_entity.type
_entity.pdbx_description
1 polymer ?
#
loop_
_entity_poly.entity_id
_entity_poly.type
_entity_poly.pdbx_seq_one_letter_code
_entity_poly.pdbx_strand_id
1 'polypeptide(L)'
;MLAVERTRIRIARDLHDDISGTLTGIVYFSDALGKEVGNRKTPAIEKLLSLIHESSANVQDSMSDIIWSINPENDKWEHLLPKLRRFVSDICESKGIHYDIEIPELIESRNLDMERRRNFWLIFKEIVTNAVRHSECN
;
A
#
# COMPACT_ATOMS: atom_id res chain seq x y z
N MET A 1 12.99 -10.94 23.39
CA MET A 1 11.87 -11.09 22.42
C MET A 1 10.76 -10.07 22.68
N LEU A 2 10.08 -10.07 23.84
CA LEU A 2 8.97 -9.15 24.15
C LEU A 2 9.31 -7.63 24.10
N ALA A 3 10.55 -7.24 24.41
CA ALA A 3 10.96 -5.82 24.35
C ALA A 3 11.10 -5.30 22.90
N VAL A 4 11.62 -6.14 22.00
CA VAL A 4 11.73 -5.83 20.57
C VAL A 4 10.33 -5.74 19.96
N GLU A 5 9.47 -6.68 20.31
CA GLU A 5 8.07 -6.71 19.91
C GLU A 5 7.30 -5.44 20.27
N ARG A 6 7.38 -5.03 21.55
CA ARG A 6 6.75 -3.79 22.02
C ARG A 6 7.30 -2.57 21.31
N THR A 7 8.60 -2.57 21.00
CA THR A 7 9.22 -1.50 20.23
C THR A 7 8.66 -1.44 18.82
N ARG A 8 8.50 -2.59 18.14
CA ARG A 8 7.91 -2.67 16.80
C ARG A 8 6.46 -2.18 16.79
N ILE A 9 5.63 -2.60 17.74
CA ILE A 9 4.23 -2.17 17.85
C ILE A 9 4.13 -0.66 18.08
N ARG A 10 4.97 -0.11 18.98
CA ARG A 10 5.03 1.32 19.24
C ARG A 10 5.43 2.10 17.99
N ILE A 11 6.51 1.70 17.32
CA ILE A 11 6.95 2.33 16.06
C ILE A 11 5.84 2.28 15.02
N ALA A 12 5.16 1.14 14.83
CA ALA A 12 4.09 1.01 13.86
C ALA A 12 2.92 1.97 14.15
N ARG A 13 2.58 2.17 15.42
CA ARG A 13 1.54 3.13 15.85
C ARG A 13 1.98 4.57 15.64
N ASP A 14 3.14 4.95 16.16
CA ASP A 14 3.66 6.32 16.06
C ASP A 14 3.74 6.74 14.57
N LEU A 15 4.21 5.80 13.74
CA LEU A 15 4.31 5.95 12.30
C LEU A 15 2.90 6.16 11.67
N HIS A 16 1.91 5.33 12.01
CA HIS A 16 0.53 5.48 11.54
C HIS A 16 -0.06 6.85 11.90
N ASP A 17 0.06 7.25 13.16
CA ASP A 17 -0.59 8.45 13.68
C ASP A 17 0.00 9.74 13.06
N ASP A 18 1.34 9.85 13.01
CA ASP A 18 2.03 11.06 12.56
C ASP A 18 1.81 11.37 11.07
N ILE A 19 1.89 10.33 10.23
CA ILE A 19 1.83 10.51 8.78
C ILE A 19 0.40 10.46 8.26
N SER A 20 -0.49 9.63 8.82
CA SER A 20 -1.88 9.57 8.35
C SER A 20 -2.58 10.90 8.58
N GLY A 21 -2.34 11.56 9.73
CA GLY A 21 -2.85 12.89 10.00
C GLY A 21 -2.30 13.93 9.02
N THR A 22 -0.99 13.91 8.77
CA THR A 22 -0.32 14.87 7.87
C THR A 22 -0.80 14.74 6.42
N LEU A 23 -0.86 13.51 5.88
CA LEU A 23 -1.32 13.26 4.51
C LEU A 23 -2.79 13.60 4.34
N THR A 24 -3.64 13.25 5.32
CA THR A 24 -5.06 13.63 5.31
C THR A 24 -5.21 15.14 5.27
N GLY A 25 -4.37 15.88 6.03
CA GLY A 25 -4.32 17.34 5.97
C GLY A 25 -3.94 17.86 4.59
N ILE A 26 -2.90 17.31 3.95
CA ILE A 26 -2.45 17.70 2.60
C ILE A 26 -3.57 17.50 1.57
N VAL A 27 -4.23 16.33 1.60
CA VAL A 27 -5.36 16.02 0.71
C VAL A 27 -6.52 17.00 0.96
N TYR A 28 -6.85 17.25 2.23
CA TYR A 28 -7.91 18.20 2.60
C TYR A 28 -7.61 19.62 2.13
N PHE A 29 -6.38 20.12 2.32
CA PHE A 29 -6.00 21.45 1.85
C PHE A 29 -5.95 21.56 0.32
N SER A 30 -5.54 20.48 -0.36
CA SER A 30 -5.62 20.36 -1.82
C SER A 30 -7.06 20.47 -2.31
N ASP A 31 -7.99 19.72 -1.70
CA ASP A 31 -9.41 19.75 -2.03
C ASP A 31 -10.04 21.13 -1.73
N ALA A 32 -9.70 21.74 -0.60
CA ALA A 32 -10.17 23.06 -0.22
C ALA A 32 -9.69 24.13 -1.21
N LEU A 33 -8.42 24.09 -1.60
CA LEU A 33 -7.87 24.96 -2.64
C LEU A 33 -8.58 24.74 -3.98
N GLY A 34 -8.84 23.49 -4.35
CA GLY A 34 -9.61 23.15 -5.54
C GLY A 34 -11.01 23.76 -5.52
N LYS A 35 -11.68 23.84 -4.37
CA LYS A 35 -13.00 24.48 -4.24
C LYS A 35 -12.91 26.00 -4.30
N GLU A 36 -11.94 26.60 -3.60
CA GLU A 36 -11.74 28.05 -3.52
C GLU A 36 -11.43 28.68 -4.88
N VAL A 37 -10.63 27.99 -5.70
CA VAL A 37 -10.26 28.47 -7.04
C VAL A 37 -11.47 28.48 -7.99
N GLY A 38 -12.52 27.68 -7.72
CA GLY A 38 -13.79 27.72 -8.45
C GLY A 38 -13.63 27.75 -9.98
N ASN A 39 -14.19 28.77 -10.63
CA ASN A 39 -14.11 28.97 -12.08
C ASN A 39 -12.76 29.51 -12.58
N ARG A 40 -11.79 29.80 -11.69
CA ARG A 40 -10.44 30.26 -12.04
C ARG A 40 -9.46 29.09 -12.21
N LYS A 41 -9.96 27.85 -12.21
CA LYS A 41 -9.13 26.66 -12.43
C LYS A 41 -8.51 26.73 -13.81
N THR A 42 -7.19 26.88 -13.83
CA THR A 42 -6.42 26.71 -15.05
C THR A 42 -5.98 25.24 -15.14
N PRO A 43 -5.70 24.71 -16.35
CA PRO A 43 -5.15 23.37 -16.51
C PRO A 43 -3.88 23.13 -15.69
N ALA A 44 -3.09 24.18 -15.44
CA ALA A 44 -1.90 24.11 -14.59
C ALA A 44 -2.24 23.85 -13.12
N ILE A 45 -3.29 24.49 -12.59
CA ILE A 45 -3.76 24.27 -11.21
C ILE A 45 -4.32 22.86 -11.07
N GLU A 46 -5.11 22.38 -12.03
CA GLU A 46 -5.65 21.02 -12.01
C GLU A 46 -4.55 19.97 -12.03
N LYS A 47 -3.52 20.17 -12.86
CA LYS A 47 -2.35 19.29 -12.89
C LYS A 47 -1.62 19.26 -11.55
N LEU A 48 -1.40 20.43 -10.91
CA LEU A 48 -0.73 20.50 -9.61
C LEU A 48 -1.56 19.80 -8.51
N LEU A 49 -2.88 20.01 -8.48
CA LEU A 49 -3.75 19.32 -7.53
C LEU A 49 -3.68 17.80 -7.74
N SER A 50 -3.78 17.33 -8.99
CA SER A 50 -3.64 15.91 -9.32
C SER A 50 -2.31 15.33 -8.82
N LEU A 51 -1.20 16.04 -9.03
CA LEU A 51 0.13 15.60 -8.57
C LEU A 51 0.22 15.53 -7.04
N ILE A 52 -0.44 16.44 -6.32
CA ILE A 52 -0.51 16.41 -4.84
C ILE A 52 -1.29 15.19 -4.39
N HIS A 53 -2.45 14.90 -5.00
CA HIS A 53 -3.23 13.71 -4.68
C HIS A 53 -2.45 12.42 -4.95
N GLU A 54 -1.85 12.30 -6.14
CA GLU A 54 -1.06 11.12 -6.51
C GLU A 54 0.14 10.93 -5.58
N SER A 55 0.89 11.99 -5.30
CA SER A 55 2.04 11.92 -4.39
C SER A 55 1.61 11.52 -2.98
N SER A 56 0.49 12.07 -2.49
CA SER A 56 -0.03 11.75 -1.15
C SER A 56 -0.50 10.30 -1.05
N ALA A 57 -1.19 9.80 -2.07
CA ALA A 57 -1.62 8.40 -2.16
C ALA A 57 -0.40 7.46 -2.20
N ASN A 58 0.62 7.78 -3.00
CA ASN A 58 1.84 6.97 -3.08
C ASN A 58 2.59 6.89 -1.74
N VAL A 59 2.64 7.99 -0.98
CA VAL A 59 3.22 7.98 0.37
C VAL A 59 2.35 7.16 1.32
N GLN A 60 1.03 7.30 1.28
CA GLN A 60 0.10 6.53 2.12
C GLN A 60 0.22 5.02 1.88
N ASP A 61 0.35 4.60 0.63
CA ASP A 61 0.52 3.19 0.27
C ASP A 61 1.87 2.65 0.73
N SER A 62 2.96 3.37 0.44
CA SER A 62 4.31 3.00 0.87
C SER A 62 4.39 2.87 2.38
N MET A 63 3.71 3.77 3.08
CA MET A 63 3.64 3.80 4.52
C MET A 63 2.86 2.62 5.11
N SER A 64 1.68 2.33 4.54
CA SER A 64 0.86 1.19 4.94
C SER A 64 1.64 -0.11 4.82
N ASP A 65 2.48 -0.22 3.79
CA ASP A 65 3.39 -1.35 3.60
C ASP A 65 4.51 -1.41 4.66
N ILE A 66 5.07 -0.26 5.06
CA ILE A 66 6.06 -0.20 6.15
C ILE A 66 5.42 -0.62 7.48
N ILE A 67 4.29 -0.03 7.86
CA ILE A 67 3.56 -0.37 9.09
C ILE A 67 3.24 -1.86 9.13
N TRP A 68 2.73 -2.40 8.02
CA TRP A 68 2.43 -3.82 7.90
C TRP A 68 3.68 -4.67 8.08
N SER A 69 4.80 -4.27 7.47
CA SER A 69 6.07 -5.00 7.58
C SER A 69 6.72 -4.91 8.95
N ILE A 70 6.47 -3.87 9.75
CA ILE A 70 7.05 -3.74 11.09
C ILE A 70 6.15 -4.42 12.11
N ASN A 71 4.83 -4.46 11.92
CA ASN A 71 3.91 -5.11 12.85
C ASN A 71 4.23 -6.62 12.96
N PRO A 72 4.66 -7.09 14.14
CA PRO A 72 5.03 -8.47 14.35
C PRO A 72 3.88 -9.47 14.29
N GLU A 73 2.63 -9.03 14.47
CA GLU A 73 1.46 -9.89 14.27
C GLU A 73 1.45 -10.47 12.85
N ASN A 74 2.02 -9.76 11.88
CA ASN A 74 2.08 -10.20 10.50
C ASN A 74 3.20 -11.22 10.20
N ASP A 75 4.02 -11.65 11.19
CA ASP A 75 5.27 -12.43 10.96
C ASP A 75 5.03 -13.83 10.38
N LYS A 76 3.79 -14.28 10.38
CA LYS A 76 3.40 -15.59 9.86
C LYS A 76 2.83 -15.51 8.44
N TRP A 77 3.01 -16.59 7.70
CA TRP A 77 2.43 -16.78 6.36
C TRP A 77 0.90 -16.65 6.34
N GLU A 78 0.22 -17.03 7.43
CA GLU A 78 -1.24 -16.88 7.58
C GLU A 78 -1.74 -15.43 7.39
N HIS A 79 -0.88 -14.43 7.61
CA HIS A 79 -1.19 -13.02 7.37
C HIS A 79 -0.69 -12.50 6.03
N LEU A 80 0.41 -13.05 5.49
CA LEU A 80 0.94 -12.65 4.20
C LEU A 80 0.06 -13.15 3.05
N LEU A 81 -0.35 -14.42 3.05
CA LEU A 81 -1.09 -15.02 1.93
C LEU A 81 -2.42 -14.30 1.62
N PRO A 82 -3.24 -13.93 2.62
CA PRO A 82 -4.44 -13.13 2.35
C PRO A 82 -4.13 -11.76 1.77
N LYS A 83 -3.03 -11.11 2.20
CA LYS A 83 -2.59 -9.80 1.68
C LYS A 83 -2.17 -9.92 0.20
N LEU A 84 -1.45 -10.98 -0.19
CA LEU A 84 -1.12 -11.26 -1.59
C LEU A 84 -2.36 -11.45 -2.44
N ARG A 85 -3.28 -12.31 -1.98
CA ARG A 85 -4.53 -12.61 -2.68
C ARG A 85 -5.37 -11.36 -2.89
N ARG A 86 -5.59 -10.58 -1.82
CA ARG A 86 -6.34 -9.32 -1.90
C ARG A 86 -5.72 -8.35 -2.90
N PHE A 87 -4.40 -8.19 -2.91
CA PHE A 87 -3.74 -7.28 -3.85
C PHE A 87 -3.98 -7.66 -5.31
N VAL A 88 -3.89 -8.95 -5.64
CA VAL A 88 -4.17 -9.44 -7.00
C VAL A 88 -5.65 -9.23 -7.34
N SER A 89 -6.56 -9.55 -6.42
CA SER A 89 -7.99 -9.33 -6.63
C SER A 89 -8.30 -7.86 -6.90
N ASP A 90 -7.85 -6.94 -6.04
CA ASP A 90 -8.15 -5.50 -6.16
C ASP A 90 -7.64 -4.92 -7.50
N ILE A 91 -6.41 -5.27 -7.90
CA ILE A 91 -5.80 -4.71 -9.12
C ILE A 91 -6.35 -5.35 -10.41
N CYS A 92 -6.65 -6.64 -10.42
CA CYS A 92 -7.20 -7.31 -11.59
C CYS A 92 -8.68 -6.96 -11.79
N GLU A 93 -9.48 -6.98 -10.72
CA GLU A 93 -10.92 -6.66 -10.77
C GLU A 93 -11.18 -5.21 -11.16
N SER A 94 -10.38 -4.27 -10.65
CA SER A 94 -10.48 -2.85 -11.05
C SER A 94 -10.21 -2.61 -12.54
N LYS A 95 -9.58 -3.57 -13.23
CA LYS A 95 -9.34 -3.55 -14.67
C LYS A 95 -10.16 -4.58 -15.46
N GLY A 96 -11.06 -5.33 -14.82
CA GLY A 96 -11.83 -6.38 -15.48
C GLY A 96 -11.00 -7.57 -15.97
N ILE A 97 -9.77 -7.74 -15.49
CA ILE A 97 -8.86 -8.81 -15.90
C ILE A 97 -9.28 -10.11 -15.20
N HIS A 98 -9.43 -11.19 -15.98
CA HIS A 98 -9.62 -12.52 -15.43
C HIS A 98 -8.29 -13.07 -14.86
N TYR A 99 -8.33 -13.64 -13.66
CA TYR A 99 -7.15 -14.12 -12.95
C TYR A 99 -7.47 -15.40 -12.17
N ASP A 100 -6.46 -16.23 -11.96
CA ASP A 100 -6.51 -17.41 -11.10
C ASP A 100 -5.35 -17.35 -10.08
N ILE A 101 -5.61 -17.76 -8.84
CA ILE A 101 -4.63 -17.71 -7.75
C ILE A 101 -4.55 -19.08 -7.09
N GLU A 102 -3.51 -19.83 -7.44
CA GLU A 102 -3.15 -21.08 -6.79
C GLU A 102 -2.08 -20.83 -5.72
N ILE A 103 -2.39 -21.13 -4.47
CA ILE A 103 -1.45 -21.06 -3.34
C ILE A 103 -1.39 -22.46 -2.70
N PRO A 104 -0.25 -23.16 -2.74
CA PRO A 104 -0.12 -24.47 -2.10
C PRO A 104 -0.38 -24.39 -0.59
N GLU A 105 -1.14 -25.34 -0.04
CA GLU A 105 -1.40 -25.43 1.41
C GLU A 105 -0.11 -25.65 2.23
N LEU A 106 0.94 -26.18 1.59
CA LEU A 106 2.19 -26.60 2.25
C LEU A 106 3.27 -25.52 2.19
N ILE A 107 2.98 -24.32 2.68
CA ILE A 107 4.06 -23.37 3.01
C ILE A 107 4.51 -23.71 4.44
N GLU A 108 5.55 -24.55 4.53
CA GLU A 108 6.11 -25.03 5.78
C GLU A 108 6.33 -23.90 6.80
N SER A 109 6.13 -24.25 8.07
CA SER A 109 6.04 -23.43 9.29
C SER A 109 7.26 -22.54 9.65
N ARG A 110 8.13 -22.22 8.69
CA ARG A 110 9.24 -21.29 8.89
C ARG A 110 8.74 -19.88 8.64
N ASN A 111 8.61 -19.12 9.73
CA ASN A 111 8.36 -17.68 9.67
C ASN A 111 9.46 -17.01 8.83
N LEU A 112 9.05 -16.09 7.97
CA LEU A 112 9.98 -15.17 7.34
C LEU A 112 10.42 -14.13 8.39
N ASP A 113 11.71 -13.82 8.42
CA ASP A 113 12.13 -12.61 9.11
C ASP A 113 11.50 -11.36 8.45
N MET A 114 11.43 -10.29 9.24
CA MET A 114 10.77 -9.04 8.87
C MET A 114 11.23 -8.51 7.50
N GLU A 115 12.54 -8.53 7.26
CA GLU A 115 13.15 -7.96 6.07
C GLU A 115 12.85 -8.79 4.83
N ARG A 116 13.00 -10.13 4.92
CA ARG A 116 12.65 -11.03 3.81
C ARG A 116 11.17 -10.95 3.46
N ARG A 117 10.29 -10.89 4.46
CA ARG A 117 8.85 -10.72 4.23
C ARG A 117 8.53 -9.41 3.51
N ARG A 118 9.15 -8.29 3.93
CA ARG A 118 9.00 -6.99 3.26
C ARG A 118 9.48 -7.07 1.81
N ASN A 119 10.67 -7.62 1.58
CA ASN A 119 11.24 -7.73 0.24
C ASN A 119 10.38 -8.63 -0.65
N PHE A 120 9.91 -9.76 -0.12
CA PHE A 120 8.98 -10.65 -0.83
C PHE A 120 7.70 -9.93 -1.24
N TRP A 121 7.09 -9.16 -0.32
CA TRP A 121 5.90 -8.38 -0.62
C TRP A 121 6.13 -7.35 -1.74
N LEU A 122 7.25 -6.62 -1.71
CA LEU A 122 7.58 -5.63 -2.72
C LEU A 122 7.84 -6.26 -4.09
N ILE A 123 8.57 -7.38 -4.13
CA ILE A 123 8.80 -8.15 -5.36
C ILE A 123 7.47 -8.63 -5.94
N PHE A 124 6.60 -9.20 -5.10
CA PHE A 124 5.28 -9.66 -5.53
C PHE A 124 4.43 -8.53 -6.11
N LYS A 125 4.35 -7.38 -5.42
CA LYS A 125 3.64 -6.19 -5.91
C LYS A 125 4.11 -5.78 -7.30
N GLU A 126 5.42 -5.70 -7.49
CA GLU A 126 6.01 -5.29 -8.77
C GLU A 126 5.72 -6.29 -9.89
N ILE A 127 5.83 -7.59 -9.60
CA ILE A 127 5.51 -8.65 -10.57
C ILE A 127 4.05 -8.53 -11.02
N VAL A 128 3.11 -8.44 -10.08
CA VAL A 128 1.67 -8.36 -10.40
C VAL A 128 1.35 -7.05 -11.12
N THR A 129 1.92 -5.93 -10.68
CA THR A 129 1.71 -4.62 -11.32
C THR A 129 2.22 -4.63 -12.75
N ASN A 130 3.39 -5.22 -12.99
CA ASN A 130 3.96 -5.32 -14.33
C ASN A 130 3.16 -6.30 -15.20
N ALA A 131 2.74 -7.44 -14.66
CA ALA A 131 1.84 -8.35 -15.36
C ALA A 131 0.54 -7.64 -15.76
N VAL A 132 -0.09 -6.90 -14.87
CA VAL A 132 -1.33 -6.14 -15.17
C VAL A 132 -1.09 -4.97 -16.13
N ARG A 133 0.08 -4.33 -16.10
CA ARG A 133 0.43 -3.23 -17.02
C ARG A 133 0.74 -3.73 -18.43
N HIS A 134 1.34 -4.90 -18.56
CA HIS A 134 1.90 -5.42 -19.82
C HIS A 134 1.18 -6.66 -20.37
N SER A 135 0.20 -7.23 -19.67
CA SER A 135 -0.52 -8.42 -20.12
C SER A 135 -1.38 -8.22 -21.36
N GLU A 136 -1.55 -6.98 -21.83
CA GLU A 136 -2.45 -6.61 -22.95
C GLU A 136 -3.89 -7.16 -22.81
N CYS A 137 -4.24 -7.62 -21.61
CA CYS A 137 -5.58 -8.10 -21.28
C CYS A 137 -6.46 -6.87 -21.02
N ASN A 138 -7.30 -6.54 -22.01
CA ASN A 138 -8.45 -5.63 -21.86
C ASN A 138 -9.73 -6.42 -21.65
#